data_AF-S2E334-F1
#
_entry.id   AF-S2E334-F1
#
_cell.length_a   1.000
_cell.length_b   1.000
_cell.length_c   1.000
_cell.angle_alpha   90.00
_cell.angle_beta   90.00
_cell.angle_gamma   90.00
#
_symmetry.space_group_name_H-M   'P 1'
#
loop_
_entity.id
_entity.type
_entity.pdbx_description
1 polymer ?
#
loop_
_entity_poly.entity_id
_entity_poly.type
_entity_poly.pdbx_seq_one_letter_code
_entity_poly.pdbx_strand_id
1 'polypeptide(L)'
;MESKYGFIKMSVDEFTDWLKQQRVARTVLNIQQHHTWIPNYSHFNGRNHFERQLAMKNHHVGVNGWADIGQHFTIFPDGTIMTGRPLERVPACITGHNAHSICLEHIGNFDIGNDEMSNAQKKSIIKVTATLCRRFNLPVNANSILYHHWFELGSGLRNNGTRNNKSCPGTGFFGGNKVENFENHFRPLVLQELGEFDVAQTKNPFIKYVIVTAGRLNIRSQPSGRAKLAKDRNAAELGSILRVYGRTDGWLKISNSQDHWVSERFTSGVQRATVNANVLRVRSGPGTGYSIEGTLPRGEEVFISEEKKGWHKVGFEEKWLSGDFLDFH
;
A
#
# COMPACT_ATOMS: atom_id res chain seq x y z
N MET A 1 -4.61 11.07 21.72
CA MET A 1 -5.37 10.74 20.50
C MET A 1 -6.76 11.34 20.62
N GLU A 2 -7.27 11.96 19.56
CA GLU A 2 -8.63 12.52 19.50
C GLU A 2 -9.41 11.85 18.36
N SER A 3 -10.72 11.71 18.47
CA SER A 3 -11.56 11.12 17.41
C SER A 3 -12.75 12.00 17.05
N LYS A 4 -12.99 12.20 15.76
CA LYS A 4 -14.13 12.97 15.22
C LYS A 4 -14.40 12.54 13.77
N TYR A 5 -15.68 12.51 13.37
CA TYR A 5 -16.12 12.12 12.02
C TYR A 5 -15.63 10.75 11.52
N GLY A 6 -15.32 9.83 12.44
CA GLY A 6 -14.74 8.52 12.13
C GLY A 6 -13.24 8.53 11.83
N PHE A 7 -12.55 9.66 12.05
CA PHE A 7 -11.10 9.79 11.95
C PHE A 7 -10.46 9.89 13.34
N ILE A 8 -9.21 9.45 13.45
CA ILE A 8 -8.40 9.54 14.66
C ILE A 8 -7.20 10.44 14.37
N LYS A 9 -7.04 11.48 15.18
CA LYS A 9 -5.91 12.43 15.18
C LYS A 9 -4.89 12.00 16.23
N MET A 10 -3.63 11.93 15.85
CA MET A 10 -2.54 11.36 16.65
C MET A 10 -1.26 12.17 16.49
N SER A 11 -0.46 12.26 17.56
CA SER A 11 0.96 12.58 17.42
C SER A 11 1.72 11.42 16.74
N VAL A 12 2.98 11.66 16.36
CA VAL A 12 3.82 10.63 15.75
C VAL A 12 4.15 9.45 16.68
N ASP A 13 4.27 9.72 17.98
CA ASP A 13 4.51 8.68 18.98
C ASP A 13 3.23 7.86 19.22
N GLU A 14 2.09 8.54 19.34
CA GLU A 14 0.79 7.89 19.45
C GLU A 14 0.48 7.02 18.21
N PHE A 15 0.80 7.50 17.01
CA PHE A 15 0.66 6.73 15.77
C PHE A 15 1.46 5.42 15.82
N THR A 16 2.69 5.47 16.34
CA THR A 16 3.56 4.30 16.40
C THR A 16 2.97 3.21 17.29
N ASP A 17 2.44 3.59 18.45
CA ASP A 17 1.82 2.65 19.37
C ASP A 17 0.44 2.18 18.88
N TRP A 18 -0.35 3.09 18.30
CA TRP A 18 -1.62 2.74 17.66
C TRP A 18 -1.42 1.73 16.53
N LEU A 19 -0.41 1.91 15.66
CA LEU A 19 -0.14 1.00 14.54
C LEU A 19 0.26 -0.41 15.00
N LYS A 20 1.01 -0.54 16.09
CA LYS A 20 1.37 -1.85 16.68
C LYS A 20 0.14 -2.64 17.11
N GLN A 21 -0.90 -1.94 17.56
CA GLN A 21 -2.17 -2.53 17.98
C GLN A 21 -3.05 -2.93 16.79
N GLN A 22 -2.81 -2.35 15.60
CA GLN A 22 -3.61 -2.67 14.42
C GLN A 22 -3.34 -4.09 13.91
N ARG A 23 -4.43 -4.75 13.50
CA ARG A 23 -4.42 -6.10 12.95
C ARG A 23 -4.88 -6.02 11.50
N VAL A 24 -3.92 -6.13 10.58
CA VAL A 24 -4.17 -6.13 9.13
C VAL A 24 -4.05 -7.55 8.60
N ALA A 25 -5.04 -8.03 7.86
CA ALA A 25 -5.09 -9.35 7.25
C ALA A 25 -4.47 -9.35 5.86
N ARG A 26 -4.72 -8.30 5.06
CA ARG A 26 -4.16 -8.20 3.71
C ARG A 26 -2.64 -8.08 3.74
N THR A 27 -2.00 -8.62 2.69
CA THR A 27 -0.59 -8.40 2.44
C THR A 27 -0.34 -6.96 1.99
N VAL A 28 0.63 -6.31 2.64
CA VAL A 28 1.15 -4.97 2.30
C VAL A 28 2.59 -5.14 1.83
N LEU A 29 2.93 -4.53 0.70
CA LEU A 29 4.24 -4.59 0.06
C LEU A 29 4.83 -3.19 -0.23
N ASN A 30 3.99 -2.14 -0.25
CA ASN A 30 4.42 -0.81 -0.68
C ASN A 30 3.78 0.30 0.18
N ILE A 31 4.47 1.44 0.23
CA ILE A 31 4.02 2.70 0.82
C ILE A 31 4.07 3.75 -0.29
N GLN A 32 2.97 4.46 -0.52
CA GLN A 32 2.87 5.52 -1.50
C GLN A 32 2.92 6.88 -0.82
N GLN A 33 3.77 7.77 -1.31
CA GLN A 33 3.91 9.14 -0.85
C GLN A 33 3.18 10.08 -1.81
N HIS A 34 2.30 10.91 -1.25
CA HIS A 34 1.50 11.89 -1.98
C HIS A 34 1.53 13.24 -1.29
N HIS A 35 1.29 14.29 -2.05
CA HIS A 35 0.87 15.57 -1.52
C HIS A 35 -0.56 15.85 -1.95
N THR A 36 -1.29 16.62 -1.15
CA THR A 36 -2.66 16.96 -1.51
C THR A 36 -2.73 17.91 -2.70
N TRP A 37 -1.72 18.77 -2.89
CA TRP A 37 -1.74 19.96 -3.74
C TRP A 37 -2.81 20.99 -3.32
N ILE A 38 -4.05 20.55 -3.14
CA ILE A 38 -5.15 21.26 -2.46
C ILE A 38 -5.87 20.25 -1.55
N PRO A 39 -6.05 20.53 -0.25
CA PRO A 39 -5.64 21.73 0.48
C PRO A 39 -4.12 21.82 0.65
N ASN A 40 -3.57 23.02 0.57
CA ASN A 40 -2.16 23.31 0.87
C ASN A 40 -2.04 24.05 2.22
N TYR A 41 -0.86 24.57 2.57
CA TYR A 41 -0.65 25.22 3.87
C TYR A 41 -1.57 26.42 4.13
N SER A 42 -1.96 27.19 3.11
CA SER A 42 -2.86 28.34 3.29
C SER A 42 -4.26 27.95 3.77
N HIS A 43 -4.64 26.68 3.61
CA HIS A 43 -5.93 26.15 4.04
C HIS A 43 -5.89 25.58 5.47
N PHE A 44 -4.71 25.50 6.09
CA PHE A 44 -4.53 24.94 7.43
C PHE A 44 -4.24 26.05 8.44
N ASN A 45 -5.10 26.18 9.46
CA ASN A 45 -5.00 27.24 10.47
C ASN A 45 -4.47 26.74 11.83
N GLY A 46 -3.89 25.53 11.86
CA GLY A 46 -3.39 24.91 13.09
C GLY A 46 -4.45 24.24 13.96
N ARG A 47 -5.75 24.39 13.64
CA ARG A 47 -6.86 23.90 14.50
C ARG A 47 -7.94 23.13 13.74
N ASN A 48 -7.90 23.13 12.41
CA ASN A 48 -8.96 22.61 11.54
C ASN A 48 -8.66 21.23 10.94
N HIS A 49 -7.87 20.38 11.62
CA HIS A 49 -7.43 19.08 11.09
C HIS A 49 -8.60 18.19 10.66
N PHE A 50 -9.60 18.02 11.54
CA PHE A 50 -10.76 17.18 11.26
C PHE A 50 -11.62 17.74 10.13
N GLU A 51 -11.77 19.07 10.07
CA GLU A 51 -12.51 19.76 9.03
C GLU A 51 -11.82 19.63 7.67
N ARG A 52 -10.48 19.68 7.61
CA ARG A 52 -9.71 19.42 6.39
C ARG A 52 -9.82 17.96 5.96
N GLN A 53 -9.71 17.01 6.90
CA GLN A 53 -9.87 15.59 6.60
C GLN A 53 -11.25 15.26 6.06
N LEU A 54 -12.29 15.80 6.71
CA LEU A 54 -13.68 15.62 6.28
C LEU A 54 -13.93 16.26 4.91
N ALA A 55 -13.39 17.46 4.66
CA ALA A 55 -13.52 18.11 3.36
C ALA A 55 -12.90 17.27 2.22
N MET A 56 -11.71 16.70 2.43
CA MET A 56 -11.09 15.80 1.45
C MET A 56 -11.93 14.53 1.23
N LYS A 57 -12.46 13.92 2.29
CA LYS A 57 -13.38 12.77 2.15
C LYS A 57 -14.64 13.14 1.37
N ASN A 58 -15.25 14.27 1.68
CA ASN A 58 -16.46 14.73 0.98
C ASN A 58 -16.19 15.00 -0.50
N HIS A 59 -15.03 15.55 -0.86
CA HIS A 59 -14.64 15.70 -2.25
C HIS A 59 -14.48 14.34 -2.94
N HIS A 60 -13.73 13.41 -2.34
CA HIS A 60 -13.54 12.07 -2.89
C HIS A 60 -14.86 11.30 -3.08
N VAL A 61 -15.79 11.40 -2.13
CA VAL A 61 -17.07 10.70 -2.21
C VAL A 61 -18.06 11.43 -3.12
N GLY A 62 -18.28 12.73 -2.88
CA GLY A 62 -19.32 13.51 -3.54
C GLY A 62 -18.96 13.97 -4.95
N VAL A 63 -17.67 14.20 -5.23
CA VAL A 63 -17.22 14.67 -6.56
C VAL A 63 -16.63 13.52 -7.37
N ASN A 64 -15.74 12.71 -6.79
CA ASN A 64 -15.09 11.62 -7.54
C ASN A 64 -15.92 10.33 -7.57
N GLY A 65 -17.01 10.25 -6.81
CA GLY A 65 -17.86 9.06 -6.73
C GLY A 65 -17.18 7.87 -6.01
N TRP A 66 -16.13 8.11 -5.23
CA TRP A 66 -15.43 7.04 -4.53
C TRP A 66 -16.20 6.58 -3.30
N ALA A 67 -15.98 5.33 -2.90
CA ALA A 67 -16.62 4.77 -1.70
C ALA A 67 -16.12 5.39 -0.38
N ASP A 68 -14.92 6.01 -0.38
CA ASP A 68 -14.30 6.65 0.79
C ASP A 68 -13.14 7.56 0.35
N ILE A 69 -12.56 8.29 1.30
CA ILE A 69 -11.29 9.00 1.13
C ILE A 69 -10.20 8.09 0.54
N GLY A 70 -9.30 8.60 -0.30
CA GLY A 70 -8.34 7.78 -1.05
C GLY A 70 -7.23 7.18 -0.20
N GLN A 71 -6.63 7.99 0.68
CA GLN A 71 -5.46 7.67 1.49
C GLN A 71 -5.80 6.96 2.81
N HIS A 72 -4.81 6.26 3.36
CA HIS A 72 -4.93 5.65 4.69
C HIS A 72 -4.60 6.64 5.80
N PHE A 73 -3.63 7.52 5.56
CA PHE A 73 -3.17 8.50 6.54
C PHE A 73 -2.94 9.84 5.88
N THR A 74 -3.21 10.90 6.63
CA THR A 74 -2.87 12.26 6.26
C THR A 74 -1.92 12.86 7.28
N ILE A 75 -0.84 13.50 6.83
CA ILE A 75 0.14 14.18 7.70
C ILE A 75 0.04 15.69 7.50
N PHE A 76 -0.20 16.41 8.58
CA PHE A 76 -0.46 17.85 8.61
C PHE A 76 0.82 18.69 8.78
N PRO A 77 0.77 20.00 8.48
CA PRO A 77 1.94 20.90 8.59
C PRO A 77 2.54 20.98 9.99
N ASP A 78 1.78 20.68 11.04
CA ASP A 78 2.27 20.64 12.43
C ASP A 78 2.83 19.26 12.85
N GLY A 79 2.91 18.31 11.91
CA GLY A 79 3.40 16.95 12.16
C GLY A 79 2.33 15.99 12.69
N THR A 80 1.09 16.42 12.88
CA THR A 80 -0.02 15.56 13.30
C THR A 80 -0.39 14.55 12.21
N ILE A 81 -0.74 13.33 12.61
CA ILE A 81 -1.24 12.28 11.72
C ILE A 81 -2.73 12.08 11.94
N MET A 82 -3.47 11.92 10.84
CA MET A 82 -4.90 11.64 10.85
C MET A 82 -5.18 10.35 10.08
N THR A 83 -6.05 9.47 10.60
CA THR A 83 -6.52 8.31 9.83
C THR A 83 -7.44 8.73 8.68
N GLY A 84 -7.50 7.90 7.66
CA GLY A 84 -8.41 8.00 6.51
C GLY A 84 -9.09 6.67 6.26
N ARG A 85 -8.83 6.08 5.09
CA ARG A 85 -9.37 4.79 4.65
C ARG A 85 -8.90 3.64 5.56
N PRO A 86 -9.75 2.63 5.85
CA PRO A 86 -9.36 1.46 6.64
C PRO A 86 -8.15 0.72 6.06
N LEU A 87 -7.25 0.25 6.93
CA LEU A 87 -6.05 -0.51 6.55
C LEU A 87 -6.35 -1.85 5.86
N GLU A 88 -7.56 -2.40 6.00
CA GLU A 88 -7.97 -3.64 5.31
C GLU A 88 -8.42 -3.41 3.88
N ARG A 89 -8.67 -2.15 3.49
CA ARG A 89 -9.03 -1.79 2.12
C ARG A 89 -7.80 -1.27 1.39
N VAL A 90 -7.72 -1.52 0.09
CA VAL A 90 -6.68 -0.90 -0.75
C VAL A 90 -6.94 0.62 -0.88
N PRO A 91 -5.91 1.46 -1.02
CA PRO A 91 -6.09 2.90 -1.21
C PRO A 91 -6.74 3.18 -2.58
N ALA A 92 -7.11 4.43 -2.82
CA ALA A 92 -7.44 4.95 -4.15
C ALA A 92 -6.55 6.15 -4.44
N CYS A 93 -5.25 5.91 -4.62
CA CYS A 93 -4.25 6.97 -4.72
C CYS A 93 -3.43 6.92 -6.02
N ILE A 94 -2.97 5.73 -6.45
CA ILE A 94 -2.27 5.55 -7.72
C ILE A 94 -3.02 4.53 -8.56
N THR A 95 -3.56 4.96 -9.70
CA THR A 95 -4.23 4.09 -10.67
C THR A 95 -3.34 2.88 -11.00
N GLY A 96 -3.89 1.67 -10.98
CA GLY A 96 -3.14 0.44 -11.29
C GLY A 96 -2.18 -0.06 -10.21
N HIS A 97 -1.86 0.72 -9.17
CA HIS A 97 -0.86 0.36 -8.15
C HIS A 97 -1.37 0.44 -6.71
N ASN A 98 -2.68 0.44 -6.49
CA ASN A 98 -3.27 0.44 -5.15
C ASN A 98 -3.18 -0.92 -4.45
N ALA A 99 -3.10 -2.03 -5.21
CA ALA A 99 -2.93 -3.36 -4.63
C ALA A 99 -1.70 -3.37 -3.70
N HIS A 100 -1.85 -4.01 -2.54
CA HIS A 100 -0.78 -4.16 -1.54
C HIS A 100 -0.17 -2.87 -0.98
N SER A 101 -0.76 -1.69 -1.24
CA SER A 101 -0.18 -0.41 -0.85
C SER A 101 -0.80 0.18 0.43
N ILE A 102 -0.01 0.94 1.18
CA ILE A 102 -0.46 1.97 2.12
C ILE A 102 -0.25 3.32 1.45
N CYS A 103 -1.17 4.27 1.63
CA CYS A 103 -1.09 5.58 0.99
C CYS A 103 -1.03 6.67 2.06
N LEU A 104 0.02 7.48 2.00
CA LEU A 104 0.28 8.63 2.85
C LEU A 104 0.04 9.90 2.03
N GLU A 105 -0.83 10.76 2.53
CA GLU A 105 -1.19 12.02 1.91
C GLU A 105 -0.69 13.19 2.77
N HIS A 106 0.19 14.02 2.24
CA HIS A 106 0.79 15.12 2.99
C HIS A 106 0.08 16.42 2.63
N ILE A 107 -0.53 17.09 3.62
CA ILE A 107 -1.17 18.39 3.39
C ILE A 107 -0.11 19.37 2.92
N GLY A 108 -0.22 19.85 1.69
CA GLY A 108 0.71 20.82 1.11
C GLY A 108 0.79 20.76 -0.42
N ASN A 109 1.31 21.82 -1.00
CA ASN A 109 1.84 21.84 -2.36
C ASN A 109 3.37 21.94 -2.31
N PHE A 110 4.05 20.80 -2.31
CA PHE A 110 5.52 20.73 -2.30
C PHE A 110 6.19 20.82 -3.67
N ASP A 111 5.52 21.39 -4.68
CA ASP A 111 6.21 21.83 -5.88
C ASP A 111 7.11 23.04 -5.57
N ILE A 112 8.33 23.07 -6.13
CA ILE A 112 9.30 24.15 -5.92
C ILE A 112 8.64 25.52 -6.14
N GLY A 113 8.84 26.43 -5.18
CA GLY A 113 8.24 27.77 -5.19
C GLY A 113 6.87 27.87 -4.51
N ASN A 114 6.33 26.77 -3.96
CA ASN A 114 5.08 26.76 -3.20
C ASN A 114 5.35 26.52 -1.70
N ASP A 115 4.67 25.56 -1.06
CA ASP A 115 4.82 25.33 0.38
C ASP A 115 6.21 24.80 0.71
N GLU A 116 6.87 25.44 1.65
CA GLU A 116 8.05 24.87 2.29
C GLU A 116 7.64 23.91 3.41
N MET A 117 7.93 22.62 3.22
CA MET A 117 7.54 21.60 4.19
C MET A 117 8.20 21.88 5.55
N SER A 118 7.36 22.04 6.58
CA SER A 118 7.80 22.33 7.94
C SER A 118 8.69 21.21 8.50
N ASN A 119 9.55 21.55 9.46
CA ASN A 119 10.39 20.55 10.14
C ASN A 119 9.55 19.50 10.89
N ALA A 120 8.41 19.90 11.46
CA ALA A 120 7.52 18.98 12.16
C ALA A 120 6.89 17.98 11.18
N GLN A 121 6.40 18.44 10.03
CA GLN A 121 5.85 17.57 9.00
C GLN A 121 6.92 16.65 8.40
N LYS A 122 8.12 17.18 8.08
CA LYS A 122 9.27 16.38 7.62
C LYS A 122 9.57 15.22 8.57
N LYS A 123 9.72 15.52 9.87
CA LYS A 123 10.00 14.52 10.91
C LYS A 123 8.91 13.45 10.97
N SER A 124 7.64 13.85 10.95
CA SER A 124 6.53 12.90 10.98
C SER A 124 6.47 12.02 9.73
N ILE A 125 6.72 12.56 8.53
CA ILE A 125 6.75 11.77 7.28
C ILE A 125 7.82 10.68 7.34
N ILE A 126 9.03 11.03 7.77
CA ILE A 126 10.15 10.09 7.90
C ILE A 126 9.78 8.98 8.90
N LYS A 127 9.35 9.36 10.11
CA LYS A 127 9.03 8.41 11.19
C LYS A 127 7.83 7.53 10.89
N VAL A 128 6.77 8.05 10.29
CA VAL A 128 5.62 7.25 9.84
C VAL A 128 6.06 6.23 8.78
N THR A 129 6.88 6.65 7.81
CA THR A 129 7.38 5.77 6.75
C THR A 129 8.25 4.65 7.32
N ALA A 130 9.22 4.98 8.20
CA ALA A 130 10.07 3.99 8.87
C ALA A 130 9.24 3.01 9.73
N THR A 131 8.28 3.52 10.50
CA THR A 131 7.37 2.70 11.32
C THR A 131 6.55 1.74 10.47
N LEU A 132 6.07 2.16 9.29
CA LEU A 132 5.37 1.30 8.34
C LEU A 132 6.30 0.23 7.74
N CYS A 133 7.52 0.60 7.33
CA CYS A 133 8.53 -0.35 6.85
C CYS A 133 8.78 -1.45 7.88
N ARG A 134 9.04 -1.07 9.14
CA ARG A 134 9.21 -2.03 10.24
C ARG A 134 7.97 -2.89 10.45
N ARG A 135 6.79 -2.28 10.51
CA ARG A 135 5.53 -2.98 10.84
C ARG A 135 5.15 -4.03 9.81
N PHE A 136 5.39 -3.76 8.53
CA PHE A 136 5.00 -4.63 7.43
C PHE A 136 6.15 -5.43 6.83
N ASN A 137 7.33 -5.32 7.45
CA ASN A 137 8.56 -5.97 7.01
C ASN A 137 8.99 -5.60 5.58
N LEU A 138 9.00 -4.29 5.28
CA LEU A 138 9.30 -3.77 3.94
C LEU A 138 10.75 -3.29 3.84
N PRO A 139 11.49 -3.64 2.78
CA PRO A 139 12.80 -3.05 2.53
C PRO A 139 12.67 -1.56 2.24
N VAL A 140 13.70 -0.77 2.56
CA VAL A 140 13.73 0.67 2.26
C VAL A 140 14.40 0.88 0.90
N ASN A 141 13.60 0.84 -0.17
CA ASN A 141 14.03 1.03 -1.56
C ASN A 141 12.88 1.59 -2.43
N ALA A 142 13.19 1.93 -3.68
CA ALA A 142 12.23 2.50 -4.62
C ALA A 142 11.16 1.52 -5.14
N ASN A 143 11.12 0.27 -4.68
CA ASN A 143 10.03 -0.67 -4.98
C ASN A 143 9.03 -0.76 -3.83
N SER A 144 9.47 -0.55 -2.58
CA SER A 144 8.59 -0.55 -1.42
C SER A 144 8.15 0.85 -0.97
N ILE A 145 8.88 1.91 -1.33
CA ILE A 145 8.46 3.30 -1.08
C ILE A 145 8.34 4.00 -2.43
N LEU A 146 7.12 4.39 -2.77
CA LEU A 146 6.73 4.84 -4.09
C LEU A 146 6.30 6.30 -4.07
N TYR A 147 6.74 7.08 -5.04
CA TYR A 147 6.18 8.41 -5.29
C TYR A 147 5.15 8.34 -6.41
N HIS A 148 4.05 9.09 -6.30
CA HIS A 148 3.02 9.14 -7.34
C HIS A 148 3.60 9.56 -8.70
N HIS A 149 4.57 10.47 -8.72
CA HIS A 149 5.23 10.97 -9.93
C HIS A 149 5.84 9.86 -10.78
N TRP A 150 6.11 8.68 -10.23
CA TRP A 150 6.72 7.59 -10.98
C TRP A 150 5.74 6.85 -11.89
N PHE A 151 4.45 7.17 -11.81
CA PHE A 151 3.37 6.46 -12.50
C PHE A 151 2.63 7.39 -13.47
N GLU A 152 2.38 6.88 -14.67
CA GLU A 152 1.73 7.62 -15.75
C GLU A 152 0.22 7.76 -15.46
N LEU A 153 -0.34 8.95 -15.74
CA LEU A 153 -1.68 9.33 -15.29
C LEU A 153 -2.83 8.49 -15.87
N GLY A 154 -2.76 8.13 -17.14
CA GLY A 154 -3.86 7.44 -17.83
C GLY A 154 -3.85 5.93 -17.58
N SER A 155 -2.68 5.31 -17.77
CA SER A 155 -2.48 3.87 -17.69
C SER A 155 -2.15 3.38 -16.28
N GLY A 156 -1.66 4.25 -15.41
CA GLY A 156 -1.10 3.88 -14.12
C GLY A 156 0.29 3.26 -14.21
N LEU A 157 0.84 3.01 -15.40
CA LEU A 157 2.09 2.29 -15.55
C LEU A 157 3.28 3.07 -14.97
N ARG A 158 4.16 2.38 -14.26
CA ARG A 158 5.39 2.96 -13.77
C ARG A 158 6.33 3.29 -14.93
N ASN A 159 6.70 4.56 -15.04
CA ASN A 159 7.66 5.08 -16.01
C ASN A 159 8.74 5.98 -15.36
N ASN A 160 8.79 6.00 -14.02
CA ASN A 160 9.75 6.76 -13.22
C ASN A 160 9.76 8.28 -13.50
N GLY A 161 8.62 8.84 -13.91
CA GLY A 161 8.49 10.30 -14.09
C GLY A 161 8.95 10.79 -15.45
N THR A 162 9.00 9.93 -16.46
CA THR A 162 9.53 10.27 -17.79
C THR A 162 8.47 10.87 -18.73
N ARG A 163 7.18 10.64 -18.50
CA ARG A 163 6.11 11.09 -19.41
C ARG A 163 4.72 11.09 -18.76
N ASN A 164 4.00 12.21 -18.90
CA ASN A 164 2.59 12.35 -18.48
C ASN A 164 2.33 11.94 -17.01
N ASN A 165 3.15 12.46 -16.10
CA ASN A 165 3.09 12.17 -14.68
C ASN A 165 2.60 13.39 -13.88
N LYS A 166 1.91 13.17 -12.76
CA LYS A 166 1.66 14.22 -11.76
C LYS A 166 2.96 14.67 -11.11
N SER A 167 3.08 15.93 -10.68
CA SER A 167 4.22 16.39 -9.88
C SER A 167 4.28 15.77 -8.47
N CYS A 168 3.14 15.30 -7.95
CA CYS A 168 2.96 14.64 -6.66
C CYS A 168 4.04 13.57 -6.35
N PRO A 169 4.68 13.54 -5.17
CA PRO A 169 4.39 14.32 -3.96
C PRO A 169 4.95 15.76 -3.97
N GLY A 170 5.43 16.24 -5.11
CA GLY A 170 5.89 17.60 -5.30
C GLY A 170 7.34 17.65 -5.80
N THR A 171 7.64 18.55 -6.73
CA THR A 171 8.98 18.71 -7.32
C THR A 171 10.06 19.13 -6.32
N GLY A 172 9.70 19.55 -5.10
CA GLY A 172 10.60 19.83 -3.98
C GLY A 172 10.48 18.85 -2.80
N PHE A 173 9.71 17.77 -2.91
CA PHE A 173 9.49 16.80 -1.84
C PHE A 173 10.80 16.09 -1.46
N PHE A 174 11.38 16.41 -0.30
CA PHE A 174 12.70 15.91 0.11
C PHE A 174 13.75 16.04 -1.01
N GLY A 175 13.84 17.19 -1.67
CA GLY A 175 14.81 17.45 -2.72
C GLY A 175 14.40 17.01 -4.13
N GLY A 176 13.26 16.34 -4.31
CA GLY A 176 12.65 16.14 -5.63
C GLY A 176 11.74 14.92 -5.74
N ASN A 177 11.09 14.76 -6.90
CA ASN A 177 10.09 13.72 -7.12
C ASN A 177 10.54 12.57 -8.03
N LYS A 178 11.80 12.50 -8.46
CA LYS A 178 12.36 11.37 -9.23
C LYS A 178 12.84 10.25 -8.32
N VAL A 179 13.05 9.06 -8.90
CA VAL A 179 13.63 7.90 -8.20
C VAL A 179 15.00 8.27 -7.62
N GLU A 180 15.84 8.98 -8.38
CA GLU A 180 17.14 9.44 -7.91
C GLU A 180 17.05 10.37 -6.69
N ASN A 181 16.07 11.28 -6.66
CA ASN A 181 15.86 12.16 -5.50
C ASN A 181 15.46 11.34 -4.26
N PHE A 182 14.61 10.34 -4.43
CA PHE A 182 14.27 9.41 -3.35
C PHE A 182 15.52 8.71 -2.82
N GLU A 183 16.33 8.10 -3.70
CA GLU A 183 17.53 7.35 -3.33
C GLU A 183 18.56 8.23 -2.61
N ASN A 184 18.74 9.48 -3.06
CA ASN A 184 19.77 10.38 -2.54
C ASN A 184 19.34 11.20 -1.32
N HIS A 185 18.04 11.40 -1.09
CA HIS A 185 17.57 12.35 -0.08
C HIS A 185 16.57 11.76 0.91
N PHE A 186 15.50 11.08 0.46
CA PHE A 186 14.49 10.58 1.39
C PHE A 186 14.85 9.22 1.97
N ARG A 187 15.37 8.30 1.15
CA ARG A 187 15.77 6.95 1.56
C ARG A 187 16.80 6.97 2.70
N PRO A 188 17.88 7.77 2.68
CA PRO A 188 18.85 7.79 3.78
C PRO A 188 18.22 8.24 5.10
N LEU A 189 17.28 9.19 5.07
CA LEU A 189 16.57 9.67 6.26
C LEU A 189 15.67 8.59 6.85
N VAL A 190 14.96 7.83 5.99
CA VAL A 190 14.14 6.70 6.44
C VAL A 190 15.01 5.59 7.01
N LEU A 191 16.15 5.26 6.39
CA LEU A 191 17.11 4.29 6.92
C LEU A 191 17.66 4.71 8.28
N GLN A 192 18.02 5.98 8.44
CA GLN A 192 18.53 6.53 9.69
C GLN A 192 17.48 6.44 10.81
N GLU A 193 16.24 6.83 10.54
CA GLU A 193 15.14 6.71 11.51
C GLU A 193 14.78 5.25 11.82
N LEU A 194 14.87 4.39 10.82
CA LEU A 194 14.60 2.97 10.99
C LEU A 194 15.67 2.33 11.88
N GLY A 195 16.94 2.68 11.74
CA GLY A 195 18.04 2.05 12.47
C GLY A 195 18.27 0.61 12.02
N GLU A 196 18.72 -0.26 12.93
CA GLU A 196 18.93 -1.69 12.62
C GLU A 196 17.61 -2.38 12.24
N PHE A 197 17.55 -2.85 10.99
CA PHE A 197 16.40 -3.56 10.45
C PHE A 197 16.83 -4.43 9.27
N ASP A 198 16.75 -5.75 9.45
CA ASP A 198 17.02 -6.74 8.43
C ASP A 198 15.73 -7.49 8.06
N VAL A 199 15.26 -7.27 6.83
CA VAL A 199 14.05 -7.91 6.27
C VAL A 199 14.20 -9.43 6.16
N ALA A 200 15.43 -9.94 6.00
CA ALA A 200 15.69 -11.36 5.86
C ALA A 200 15.67 -12.12 7.20
N GLN A 201 15.97 -11.42 8.31
CA GLN A 201 15.97 -12.02 9.65
C GLN A 201 14.58 -12.16 10.27
N THR A 202 13.63 -11.33 9.83
CA THR A 202 12.22 -11.40 10.23
C THR A 202 11.49 -12.52 9.48
N LYS A 203 11.97 -13.77 9.64
CA LYS A 203 11.29 -14.96 9.14
C LYS A 203 9.91 -15.05 9.75
N ASN A 204 8.87 -14.80 8.96
CA ASN A 204 7.50 -15.04 9.37
C ASN A 204 7.04 -16.32 8.65
N PRO A 205 7.09 -17.49 9.31
CA PRO A 205 6.82 -18.75 8.64
C PRO A 205 5.36 -18.80 8.21
N PHE A 206 5.10 -18.80 6.91
CA PHE A 206 3.79 -19.09 6.33
C PHE A 206 3.97 -20.22 5.31
N ILE A 207 2.91 -20.99 5.09
CA ILE A 207 2.89 -22.19 4.25
C ILE A 207 2.69 -21.83 2.77
N LYS A 208 1.76 -20.91 2.48
CA LYS A 208 1.43 -20.45 1.13
C LYS A 208 0.72 -19.10 1.14
N TYR A 209 0.60 -18.48 -0.03
CA TYR A 209 -0.32 -17.38 -0.26
C TYR A 209 -1.64 -17.90 -0.86
N VAL A 210 -2.72 -17.19 -0.55
CA VAL A 210 -4.00 -17.37 -1.23
C VAL A 210 -4.62 -16.02 -1.58
N ILE A 211 -5.39 -15.97 -2.66
CA ILE A 211 -6.20 -14.82 -3.05
C ILE A 211 -7.66 -15.07 -2.64
N VAL A 212 -8.31 -14.06 -2.06
CA VAL A 212 -9.73 -14.12 -1.68
C VAL A 212 -10.62 -14.03 -2.92
N THR A 213 -11.53 -14.99 -3.10
CA THR A 213 -12.45 -15.06 -4.26
C THR A 213 -13.87 -14.57 -3.94
N ALA A 214 -14.20 -14.33 -2.67
CA ALA A 214 -15.49 -13.77 -2.27
C ALA A 214 -15.44 -12.25 -2.14
N GLY A 215 -16.54 -11.57 -2.46
CA GLY A 215 -16.70 -10.12 -2.23
C GLY A 215 -16.36 -9.70 -0.79
N ARG A 216 -16.71 -10.55 0.18
CA ARG A 216 -16.41 -10.38 1.60
C ARG A 216 -16.19 -11.74 2.25
N LEU A 217 -15.00 -11.98 2.80
CA LEU A 217 -14.62 -13.21 3.48
C LEU A 217 -14.46 -12.96 4.99
N ASN A 218 -15.43 -13.44 5.76
CA ASN A 218 -15.43 -13.33 7.21
C ASN A 218 -14.23 -14.06 7.83
N ILE A 219 -13.58 -13.41 8.79
CA ILE A 219 -12.51 -13.98 9.60
C ILE A 219 -13.10 -14.40 10.94
N ARG A 220 -12.82 -15.63 11.37
CA ARG A 220 -13.41 -16.25 12.55
C ARG A 220 -12.38 -16.65 13.57
N SER A 221 -12.79 -16.73 14.84
CA SER A 221 -11.92 -17.10 15.96
C SER A 221 -11.59 -18.61 16.02
N GLN A 222 -12.27 -19.43 15.22
CA GLN A 222 -12.09 -20.89 15.14
C GLN A 222 -12.40 -21.37 13.71
N PRO A 223 -11.90 -22.55 13.29
CA PRO A 223 -12.13 -23.13 11.97
C PRO A 223 -13.55 -23.70 11.82
N SER A 224 -14.58 -22.85 11.97
CA SER A 224 -15.98 -23.26 11.89
C SER A 224 -16.88 -22.12 11.45
N GLY A 225 -17.87 -22.44 10.60
CA GLY A 225 -18.85 -21.46 10.11
C GLY A 225 -19.76 -20.93 11.22
N ARG A 226 -19.85 -21.62 12.36
CA ARG A 226 -20.62 -21.22 13.54
C ARG A 226 -19.79 -20.41 14.56
N ALA A 227 -18.47 -20.36 14.40
CA ALA A 227 -17.60 -19.64 15.32
C ALA A 227 -17.85 -18.13 15.27
N LYS A 228 -17.54 -17.44 16.36
CA LYS A 228 -17.63 -15.97 16.43
C LYS A 228 -16.69 -15.34 15.39
N LEU A 229 -17.12 -14.20 14.85
CA LEU A 229 -16.24 -13.37 14.03
C LEU A 229 -15.08 -12.84 14.90
N ALA A 230 -13.90 -12.73 14.29
CA ALA A 230 -12.79 -12.01 14.90
C ALA A 230 -13.22 -10.55 15.11
N LYS A 231 -13.17 -10.07 16.35
CA LYS A 231 -13.65 -8.72 16.71
C LYS A 231 -12.61 -7.63 16.49
N ASP A 232 -11.35 -8.03 16.36
CA ASP A 232 -10.17 -7.17 16.26
C ASP A 232 -9.78 -6.88 14.80
N ARG A 233 -10.55 -7.38 13.82
CA ARG A 233 -10.31 -7.12 12.39
C ARG A 233 -11.57 -7.27 11.56
N ASN A 234 -11.58 -6.60 10.41
CA ASN A 234 -12.66 -6.70 9.44
C ASN A 234 -12.53 -7.97 8.60
N ALA A 235 -13.59 -8.28 7.84
CA ALA A 235 -13.55 -9.30 6.81
C ALA A 235 -12.53 -8.94 5.71
N ALA A 236 -11.89 -9.95 5.12
CA ALA A 236 -11.04 -9.76 3.95
C ALA A 236 -11.90 -9.50 2.70
N GLU A 237 -11.48 -8.58 1.83
CA GLU A 237 -12.22 -8.23 0.61
C GLU A 237 -11.73 -9.06 -0.60
N LEU A 238 -12.54 -9.16 -1.65
CA LEU A 238 -12.17 -9.80 -2.93
C LEU A 238 -10.79 -9.32 -3.42
N GLY A 239 -9.95 -10.25 -3.88
CA GLY A 239 -8.61 -9.95 -4.39
C GLY A 239 -7.55 -9.79 -3.29
N SER A 240 -7.94 -9.79 -2.02
CA SER A 240 -6.98 -9.71 -0.91
C SER A 240 -6.05 -10.93 -0.93
N ILE A 241 -4.75 -10.69 -0.86
CA ILE A 241 -3.75 -11.75 -0.73
C ILE A 241 -3.48 -12.00 0.75
N LEU A 242 -3.74 -13.23 1.19
CA LEU A 242 -3.58 -13.68 2.56
C LEU A 242 -2.40 -14.64 2.68
N ARG A 243 -1.61 -14.48 3.74
CA ARG A 243 -0.60 -15.47 4.16
C ARG A 243 -1.30 -16.57 4.97
N VAL A 244 -1.07 -17.83 4.62
CA VAL A 244 -1.62 -18.99 5.32
C VAL A 244 -0.57 -19.60 6.23
N TYR A 245 -0.87 -19.73 7.51
CA TYR A 245 0.03 -20.25 8.56
C TYR A 245 -0.32 -21.67 8.99
N GLY A 246 -1.50 -22.16 8.60
CA GLY A 246 -2.00 -23.48 8.97
C GLY A 246 -3.28 -23.82 8.24
N ARG A 247 -3.65 -25.09 8.25
CA ARG A 247 -4.88 -25.59 7.62
C ARG A 247 -5.47 -26.71 8.46
N THR A 248 -6.79 -26.68 8.65
CA THR A 248 -7.55 -27.80 9.23
C THR A 248 -8.96 -27.78 8.65
N ASP A 249 -9.50 -28.93 8.25
CA ASP A 249 -10.91 -29.13 7.91
C ASP A 249 -11.53 -28.09 6.95
N GLY A 250 -10.79 -27.70 5.92
CA GLY A 250 -11.25 -26.70 4.93
C GLY A 250 -11.21 -25.25 5.44
N TRP A 251 -10.45 -24.99 6.50
CA TRP A 251 -10.18 -23.65 7.04
C TRP A 251 -8.69 -23.35 7.00
N LEU A 252 -8.36 -22.10 6.69
CA LEU A 252 -7.00 -21.59 6.64
C LEU A 252 -6.76 -20.64 7.82
N LYS A 253 -5.70 -20.91 8.58
CA LYS A 253 -5.21 -19.99 9.61
C LYS A 253 -4.44 -18.88 8.92
N ILE A 254 -4.84 -17.63 9.12
CA ILE A 254 -4.29 -16.45 8.42
C ILE A 254 -3.55 -15.49 9.36
N SER A 255 -3.21 -15.96 10.55
CA SER A 255 -2.41 -15.23 11.52
C SER A 255 -1.45 -16.18 12.23
N ASN A 256 -0.19 -15.77 12.35
CA ASN A 256 0.81 -16.53 13.10
C ASN A 256 0.53 -16.50 14.61
N SER A 257 0.12 -15.34 15.12
CA SER A 257 0.02 -15.07 16.56
C SER A 257 -1.38 -15.20 17.14
N GLN A 258 -2.40 -15.47 16.32
CA GLN A 258 -3.81 -15.50 16.74
C GLN A 258 -4.58 -16.60 15.99
N ASP A 259 -5.68 -17.08 16.56
CA ASP A 259 -6.56 -18.05 15.93
C ASP A 259 -7.56 -17.36 14.99
N HIS A 260 -7.03 -16.87 13.87
CA HIS A 260 -7.82 -16.26 12.81
C HIS A 260 -7.94 -17.19 11.63
N TRP A 261 -9.19 -17.55 11.33
CA TRP A 261 -9.52 -18.57 10.36
C TRP A 261 -10.43 -18.01 9.28
N VAL A 262 -10.17 -18.39 8.04
CA VAL A 262 -11.06 -18.14 6.89
C VAL A 262 -11.41 -19.47 6.23
N SER A 263 -12.56 -19.53 5.58
CA SER A 263 -12.96 -20.75 4.87
C SER A 263 -12.21 -20.86 3.54
N GLU A 264 -11.55 -21.99 3.32
CA GLU A 264 -10.69 -22.24 2.14
C GLU A 264 -11.48 -22.22 0.82
N ARG A 265 -12.77 -22.59 0.84
CA ARG A 265 -13.64 -22.57 -0.34
C ARG A 265 -13.79 -21.19 -1.01
N PHE A 266 -13.44 -20.12 -0.30
CA PHE A 266 -13.51 -18.74 -0.77
C PHE A 266 -12.12 -18.15 -1.03
N THR A 267 -11.15 -19.02 -1.28
CA THR A 267 -9.79 -18.62 -1.65
C THR A 267 -9.27 -19.49 -2.81
N SER A 268 -8.28 -18.97 -3.53
CA SER A 268 -7.49 -19.73 -4.50
C SER A 268 -6.01 -19.61 -4.17
N GLY A 269 -5.22 -20.65 -4.46
CA GLY A 269 -3.77 -20.61 -4.27
C GLY A 269 -3.13 -19.58 -5.20
N VAL A 270 -2.12 -18.87 -4.71
CA VAL A 270 -1.26 -18.01 -5.52
C VAL A 270 0.19 -18.17 -5.09
N GLN A 271 1.11 -17.98 -6.04
CA GLN A 271 2.55 -18.03 -5.80
C GLN A 271 3.14 -16.64 -5.93
N ARG A 272 4.01 -16.25 -5.01
CA ARG A 272 4.71 -14.97 -5.07
C ARG A 272 5.88 -15.09 -6.05
N ALA A 273 6.08 -14.06 -6.86
CA ALA A 273 7.25 -13.94 -7.71
C ALA A 273 7.76 -12.50 -7.76
N THR A 274 9.04 -12.35 -8.10
CA THR A 274 9.69 -11.06 -8.33
C THR A 274 10.13 -10.96 -9.77
N VAL A 275 9.92 -9.80 -10.40
CA VAL A 275 10.37 -9.53 -11.76
C VAL A 275 11.90 -9.39 -11.78
N ASN A 276 12.59 -10.22 -12.56
CA ASN A 276 14.05 -10.20 -12.66
C ASN A 276 14.57 -9.43 -13.89
N ALA A 277 13.69 -9.14 -14.86
CA ALA A 277 13.98 -8.32 -16.04
C ALA A 277 13.95 -6.81 -15.71
N ASN A 278 14.76 -6.02 -16.43
CA ASN A 278 14.76 -4.55 -16.26
C ASN A 278 13.36 -3.94 -16.47
N VAL A 279 12.69 -4.38 -17.55
CA VAL A 279 11.30 -4.04 -17.86
C VAL A 279 10.63 -5.29 -18.44
N LEU A 280 9.65 -5.84 -17.74
CA LEU A 280 8.86 -6.98 -18.19
C LEU A 280 7.53 -6.50 -18.78
N ARG A 281 7.20 -6.96 -19.99
CA ARG A 281 5.90 -6.64 -20.62
C ARG A 281 4.79 -7.50 -20.04
N VAL A 282 3.69 -6.83 -19.68
CA VAL A 282 2.42 -7.45 -19.28
C VAL A 282 1.54 -7.61 -20.50
N ARG A 283 0.97 -8.79 -20.71
CA ARG A 283 0.17 -9.10 -21.90
C ARG A 283 -1.26 -9.50 -21.56
N SER A 284 -2.18 -9.31 -22.51
CA SER A 284 -3.59 -9.70 -22.38
C SER A 284 -3.85 -11.21 -22.44
N GLY A 285 -2.83 -12.01 -22.75
CA GLY A 285 -2.94 -13.46 -22.83
C GLY A 285 -1.59 -14.19 -22.83
N PRO A 286 -1.61 -15.53 -22.74
CA PRO A 286 -0.42 -16.37 -22.63
C PRO A 286 0.28 -16.54 -23.99
N GLY A 287 1.10 -15.55 -24.37
CA GLY A 287 1.88 -15.61 -25.61
C GLY A 287 2.40 -14.25 -26.08
N THR A 288 3.43 -14.25 -26.92
CA THR A 288 4.00 -13.01 -27.50
C THR A 288 3.11 -12.34 -28.54
N GLY A 289 2.10 -13.05 -29.06
CA GLY A 289 1.11 -12.52 -30.00
C GLY A 289 -0.02 -11.69 -29.37
N TYR A 290 -0.17 -11.71 -28.05
CA TYR A 290 -1.18 -10.92 -27.33
C TYR A 290 -0.74 -9.46 -27.14
N SER A 291 -1.72 -8.55 -27.06
CA SER A 291 -1.48 -7.12 -26.84
C SER A 291 -0.71 -6.88 -25.54
N ILE A 292 0.14 -5.85 -25.55
CA ILE A 292 0.86 -5.39 -24.37
C ILE A 292 -0.07 -4.45 -23.60
N GLU A 293 -0.46 -4.85 -22.40
CA GLU A 293 -1.33 -4.09 -21.49
C GLU A 293 -0.52 -3.22 -20.52
N GLY A 294 0.79 -3.43 -20.47
CA GLY A 294 1.68 -2.63 -19.63
C GLY A 294 3.07 -3.19 -19.46
N THR A 295 3.77 -2.68 -18.45
CA THR A 295 5.11 -3.13 -18.07
C THR A 295 5.31 -3.11 -16.56
N LEU A 296 6.13 -4.03 -16.06
CA LEU A 296 6.58 -4.08 -14.67
C LEU A 296 8.10 -3.84 -14.61
N PRO A 297 8.59 -3.04 -13.65
CA PRO A 297 10.03 -2.85 -13.46
C PRO A 297 10.67 -4.06 -12.77
N ARG A 298 12.00 -4.13 -12.84
CA ARG A 298 12.79 -5.06 -12.02
C ARG A 298 12.48 -4.90 -10.53
N GLY A 299 12.33 -6.03 -9.84
CA GLY A 299 12.07 -6.09 -8.41
C GLY A 299 10.61 -5.85 -8.04
N GLU A 300 9.71 -5.62 -9.01
CA GLU A 300 8.27 -5.62 -8.76
C GLU A 300 7.82 -7.01 -8.29
N GLU A 301 6.95 -7.04 -7.29
CA GLU A 301 6.42 -8.28 -6.75
C GLU A 301 5.00 -8.54 -7.25
N VAL A 302 4.75 -9.76 -7.68
CA VAL A 302 3.45 -10.20 -8.22
C VAL A 302 2.98 -11.49 -7.57
N PHE A 303 1.67 -11.71 -7.62
CA PHE A 303 1.04 -12.96 -7.18
C PHE A 303 0.44 -13.68 -8.37
N ILE A 304 1.01 -14.84 -8.68
CA ILE A 304 0.64 -15.67 -9.83
C ILE A 304 -0.44 -16.66 -9.43
N SER A 305 -1.55 -16.68 -10.17
CA SER A 305 -2.70 -17.56 -9.93
C SER A 305 -2.78 -18.75 -10.86
N GLU A 306 -2.16 -18.67 -12.03
CA GLU A 306 -2.27 -19.66 -13.09
C GLU A 306 -1.01 -19.65 -13.97
N GLU A 307 -0.65 -20.81 -14.51
CA GLU A 307 0.40 -20.98 -15.51
C GLU A 307 -0.19 -21.65 -16.76
N LYS A 308 0.21 -21.17 -17.94
CA LYS A 308 -0.11 -21.75 -19.25
C LYS A 308 1.07 -21.64 -20.19
N LYS A 309 1.72 -22.79 -20.47
CA LYS A 309 2.80 -22.90 -21.46
C LYS A 309 3.92 -21.87 -21.23
N GLY A 310 4.36 -21.72 -19.98
CA GLY A 310 5.41 -20.77 -19.57
C GLY A 310 4.93 -19.32 -19.37
N TRP A 311 3.63 -19.05 -19.47
CA TRP A 311 3.04 -17.76 -19.16
C TRP A 311 2.26 -17.80 -17.86
N HIS A 312 2.40 -16.76 -17.05
CA HIS A 312 1.90 -16.70 -15.69
C HIS A 312 0.90 -15.56 -15.52
N LYS A 313 -0.31 -15.89 -15.06
CA LYS A 313 -1.41 -14.94 -14.86
C LYS A 313 -1.32 -14.27 -13.49
N VAL A 314 -1.49 -12.95 -13.43
CA VAL A 314 -1.43 -12.16 -12.20
C VAL A 314 -2.82 -12.03 -11.56
N GLY A 315 -2.98 -12.52 -10.33
CA GLY A 315 -4.23 -12.38 -9.56
C GLY A 315 -5.47 -12.88 -10.31
N PHE A 316 -6.51 -12.05 -10.40
CA PHE A 316 -7.72 -12.33 -11.20
C PHE A 316 -7.74 -11.61 -12.56
N GLU A 317 -6.70 -10.84 -12.85
CA GLU A 317 -6.67 -10.01 -14.05
C GLU A 317 -6.25 -10.86 -15.25
N GLU A 318 -6.76 -10.56 -16.45
CA GLU A 318 -6.26 -11.15 -17.70
C GLU A 318 -4.90 -10.54 -18.10
N LYS A 319 -3.97 -10.55 -17.15
CA LYS A 319 -2.62 -10.00 -17.27
C LYS A 319 -1.61 -11.14 -17.11
N TRP A 320 -0.81 -11.34 -18.13
CA TRP A 320 0.09 -12.46 -18.29
C TRP A 320 1.54 -12.00 -18.42
N LEU A 321 2.44 -12.74 -17.77
CA LEU A 321 3.88 -12.49 -17.71
C LEU A 321 4.63 -13.72 -18.23
N SER A 322 5.74 -13.53 -18.91
CA SER A 322 6.61 -14.66 -19.28
C SER A 322 7.36 -15.17 -18.05
N GLY A 323 7.32 -16.48 -17.81
CA GLY A 323 7.93 -17.12 -16.64
C GLY A 323 9.45 -16.99 -16.58
N ASP A 324 10.10 -16.88 -17.75
CA ASP A 324 11.54 -16.66 -17.88
C ASP A 324 12.05 -15.42 -17.12
N PHE A 325 11.16 -14.48 -16.82
CA PHE A 325 11.50 -13.21 -16.16
C PHE A 325 10.97 -13.10 -14.73
N LEU A 326 10.63 -14.23 -14.11
CA LEU A 326 10.07 -14.32 -12.77
C LEU A 326 10.93 -15.22 -11.86
N ASP A 327 11.33 -14.68 -10.72
CA ASP A 327 11.93 -15.45 -9.63
C ASP A 327 10.85 -15.77 -8.61
N PHE A 328 10.52 -17.05 -8.43
CA PHE A 328 9.46 -17.50 -7.51
C PHE A 328 9.98 -17.77 -6.09
N HIS A 329 9.13 -17.50 -5.08
CA HIS A 329 9.45 -17.62 -3.65
C HIS A 329 8.41 -18.37 -2.82
#